data_AF-A0A6L5FBP1-F1
#
_entry.id   AF-A0A6L5FBP1-F1
#
_cell.length_a   1.000
_cell.length_b   1.000
_cell.length_c   1.000
_cell.angle_alpha   90.00
_cell.angle_beta   90.00
_cell.angle_gamma   90.00
#
_symmetry.space_group_name_H-M   'P 1'
#
loop_
_entity.id
_entity.type
_entity.pdbx_description
1 polymer ?
#
loop_
_entity_poly.entity_id
_entity_poly.type
_entity_poly.pdbx_seq_one_letter_code
_entity_poly.pdbx_strand_id
1 'polypeptide(L)'
;MNETAVSTVKTTGIGRIALVVTRVLSGGLAALVLFQGAMAGSFLSGNAAALGIHEMMGTEVLTIVALATALAALVGVRQQWWPLAVAIVGAVGIVFQIEAGFGGQLGIHLPLGIGLFGLYLTMALVLKPTKTQDKGSNK
;
A
#
# COMPACT_ATOMS: atom_id res chain seq x y z
N MET A 1 36.14 -17.18 10.32
CA MET A 1 34.86 -17.32 9.59
C MET A 1 33.74 -17.08 10.60
N ASN A 2 32.95 -15.98 10.57
CA ASN A 2 31.56 -15.99 11.09
C ASN A 2 30.77 -14.66 11.10
N GLU A 3 31.35 -13.46 11.08
CA GLU A 3 30.51 -12.25 11.22
C GLU A 3 29.70 -11.89 9.97
N THR A 4 30.27 -12.12 8.78
CA THR A 4 29.64 -11.77 7.50
C THR A 4 28.46 -12.70 7.14
N ALA A 5 28.52 -13.97 7.54
CA ALA A 5 27.43 -14.92 7.29
C ALA A 5 26.21 -14.62 8.17
N VAL A 6 26.44 -14.27 9.44
CA VAL A 6 25.37 -13.95 10.40
C VAL A 6 24.65 -12.64 10.04
N SER A 7 25.38 -11.60 9.58
CA SER A 7 24.78 -10.32 9.18
C SER A 7 23.93 -10.44 7.90
N THR A 8 24.33 -11.30 6.98
CA THR A 8 23.59 -11.55 5.73
C THR A 8 22.27 -12.30 5.98
N VAL A 9 22.27 -13.30 6.87
CA VAL A 9 21.05 -14.06 7.22
C VAL A 9 20.01 -13.16 7.90
N LYS A 10 20.43 -12.32 8.86
CA LYS A 10 19.51 -11.43 9.58
C LYS A 10 18.85 -10.38 8.67
N THR A 11 19.60 -9.83 7.72
CA THR A 11 19.08 -8.86 6.74
C THR A 11 18.10 -9.49 5.75
N THR A 12 18.31 -10.77 5.38
CA THR A 12 17.31 -11.50 4.57
C THR A 12 16.01 -11.82 5.33
N GLY A 13 16.05 -12.05 6.64
CA GLY A 13 14.84 -12.24 7.45
C GLY A 13 13.98 -10.97 7.53
N ILE A 14 14.61 -9.82 7.83
CA ILE A 14 13.93 -8.53 7.99
C ILE A 14 13.25 -8.09 6.69
N GLY A 15 13.95 -8.13 5.55
CA GLY A 15 13.34 -7.71 4.29
C GLY A 15 12.17 -8.61 3.86
N ARG A 16 12.18 -9.91 4.20
CA ARG A 16 11.07 -10.81 3.89
C ARG A 16 9.83 -10.45 4.71
N ILE A 17 10.00 -10.22 6.01
CA ILE A 17 8.92 -9.75 6.89
C ILE A 17 8.40 -8.42 6.37
N ALA A 18 9.28 -7.49 5.97
CA ALA A 18 8.89 -6.20 5.42
C ALA A 18 8.03 -6.34 4.14
N LEU A 19 8.35 -7.27 3.25
CA LEU A 19 7.52 -7.56 2.06
C LEU A 19 6.16 -8.21 2.42
N VAL A 20 6.10 -9.06 3.46
CA VAL A 20 4.81 -9.57 3.98
C VAL A 20 3.97 -8.42 4.53
N VAL A 21 4.56 -7.55 5.35
CA VAL A 21 3.88 -6.36 5.89
C VAL A 21 3.39 -5.47 4.75
N THR A 22 4.22 -5.20 3.76
CA THR A 22 3.85 -4.42 2.56
C THR A 22 2.63 -5.03 1.86
N ARG A 23 2.61 -6.36 1.70
CA ARG A 23 1.49 -7.09 1.08
C ARG A 23 0.20 -6.92 1.89
N VAL A 24 0.26 -7.08 3.21
CA VAL A 24 -0.90 -6.96 4.10
C VAL A 24 -1.43 -5.53 4.11
N LEU A 25 -0.55 -4.53 4.24
CA LEU A 25 -0.94 -3.12 4.21
C LEU A 25 -1.56 -2.73 2.86
N SER A 26 -1.03 -3.24 1.74
CA SER A 26 -1.63 -3.03 0.42
C SER A 26 -3.05 -3.61 0.34
N GLY A 27 -3.28 -4.80 0.92
CA GLY A 27 -4.63 -5.38 1.01
C GLY A 27 -5.56 -4.52 1.87
N GLY A 28 -5.04 -3.99 2.98
CA GLY A 28 -5.75 -3.02 3.83
C GLY A 28 -6.12 -1.74 3.08
N LEU A 29 -5.19 -1.17 2.31
CA LEU A 29 -5.45 0.01 1.47
C LEU A 29 -6.53 -0.26 0.44
N ALA A 30 -6.51 -1.41 -0.23
CA ALA A 30 -7.57 -1.78 -1.17
C ALA A 30 -8.94 -1.84 -0.47
N ALA A 31 -9.02 -2.46 0.71
CA ALA A 31 -10.25 -2.51 1.49
C ALA A 31 -10.72 -1.11 1.95
N LEU A 32 -9.80 -0.26 2.37
CA LEU A 32 -10.08 1.11 2.78
C LEU A 32 -10.57 1.97 1.61
N VAL A 33 -9.96 1.88 0.43
CA VAL A 33 -10.42 2.58 -0.78
C VAL A 33 -11.81 2.09 -1.21
N LEU A 34 -12.09 0.79 -1.09
CA LEU A 34 -13.43 0.25 -1.33
C LEU A 34 -14.45 0.83 -0.33
N PHE A 35 -14.09 0.87 0.95
CA PHE A 35 -14.89 1.50 1.99
C PHE A 35 -15.16 2.99 1.69
N GLN A 36 -14.19 3.70 1.14
CA GLN A 36 -14.37 5.09 0.71
C GLN A 36 -15.43 5.24 -0.38
N GLY A 37 -15.43 4.35 -1.37
CA GLY A 37 -16.49 4.30 -2.38
C GLY A 37 -17.87 4.06 -1.77
N ALA A 38 -17.96 3.18 -0.77
CA ALA A 38 -19.21 2.94 -0.05
C ALA A 38 -19.69 4.16 0.75
N MET A 39 -18.78 4.90 1.40
CA MET A 39 -19.12 6.15 2.11
C MET A 39 -19.56 7.25 1.15
N ALA A 40 -18.89 7.41 0.00
CA ALA A 40 -19.33 8.34 -1.04
C ALA A 40 -20.72 7.98 -1.57
N GLY A 41 -20.99 6.70 -1.85
CA GLY A 41 -22.32 6.22 -2.25
C GLY A 41 -23.39 6.47 -1.18
N SER A 42 -23.06 6.24 0.10
CA SER A 42 -23.93 6.52 1.24
C SER A 42 -24.28 8.01 1.34
N PHE A 43 -23.30 8.89 1.16
CA PHE A 43 -23.52 10.34 1.09
C PHE A 43 -24.47 10.72 -0.05
N LEU A 44 -24.23 10.21 -1.26
CA LEU A 44 -25.09 10.43 -2.42
C LEU A 44 -26.52 9.89 -2.22
N SER A 45 -26.69 8.89 -1.36
CA SER A 45 -28.00 8.35 -0.96
C SER A 45 -28.73 9.17 0.12
N GLY A 46 -28.13 10.27 0.60
CA GLY A 46 -28.74 11.21 1.55
C GLY A 46 -28.16 11.16 2.97
N ASN A 47 -27.17 10.31 3.24
CA ASN A 47 -26.52 10.26 4.56
C ASN A 47 -25.39 11.29 4.67
N ALA A 48 -25.72 12.51 5.09
CA ALA A 48 -24.76 13.61 5.22
C ALA A 48 -23.56 13.28 6.13
N ALA A 49 -23.75 12.46 7.17
CA ALA A 49 -22.66 12.08 8.08
C ALA A 49 -21.58 11.23 7.41
N ALA A 50 -21.92 10.51 6.32
CA ALA A 50 -20.96 9.70 5.58
C ALA A 50 -19.87 10.54 4.89
N LEU A 51 -20.14 11.82 4.60
CA LEU A 51 -19.16 12.71 4.00
C LEU A 51 -18.00 13.01 4.96
N GLY A 52 -18.29 13.29 6.24
CA GLY A 52 -17.24 13.54 7.24
C GLY A 52 -16.38 12.29 7.49
N ILE A 53 -17.01 11.10 7.50
CA ILE A 53 -16.28 9.83 7.59
C ILE A 53 -15.39 9.63 6.35
N HIS A 54 -15.94 9.89 5.16
CA HIS A 54 -15.20 9.79 3.90
C HIS A 54 -13.96 10.69 3.90
N GLU A 55 -14.12 11.94 4.34
CA GLU A 55 -13.04 12.91 4.43
C GLU A 55 -11.95 12.47 5.42
N MET A 56 -12.31 12.21 6.68
CA MET A 56 -11.36 11.80 7.73
C MET A 56 -10.59 10.54 7.34
N MET A 57 -11.29 9.53 6.81
CA MET A 57 -10.64 8.29 6.37
C MET A 57 -9.67 8.55 5.21
N GLY A 58 -9.98 9.53 4.35
CA GLY A 58 -9.24 9.79 3.11
C GLY A 58 -7.97 10.59 3.36
N THR A 59 -8.05 11.58 4.23
CA THR A 59 -6.94 12.47 4.56
C THR A 59 -6.00 11.86 5.59
N GLU A 60 -6.52 11.23 6.63
CA GLU A 60 -5.71 10.73 7.75
C GLU A 60 -5.34 9.26 7.57
N VAL A 61 -6.36 8.38 7.57
CA VAL A 61 -6.14 6.93 7.66
C VAL A 61 -5.46 6.40 6.40
N LEU A 62 -5.98 6.72 5.20
CA LEU A 62 -5.39 6.28 3.93
C LEU A 62 -3.94 6.77 3.80
N THR A 63 -3.67 8.05 4.11
CA THR A 63 -2.32 8.64 4.02
C THR A 63 -1.34 7.93 4.95
N ILE A 64 -1.71 7.73 6.22
CA ILE A 64 -0.84 7.05 7.19
C ILE A 64 -0.52 5.62 6.74
N VAL A 65 -1.54 4.86 6.30
CA VAL A 65 -1.35 3.47 5.88
C VAL A 65 -0.52 3.41 4.58
N ALA A 66 -0.69 4.36 3.67
CA ALA A 66 0.11 4.45 2.44
C ALA A 66 1.59 4.74 2.74
N LEU A 67 1.87 5.67 3.65
CA LEU A 67 3.23 5.95 4.10
C LEU A 67 3.85 4.74 4.82
N ALA A 68 3.11 4.08 5.71
CA ALA A 68 3.55 2.86 6.36
C ALA A 68 3.87 1.75 5.33
N THR A 69 3.07 1.64 4.28
CA THR A 69 3.31 0.70 3.17
C THR A 69 4.59 1.03 2.42
N ALA A 70 4.83 2.30 2.09
CA ALA A 70 6.05 2.73 1.42
C ALA A 70 7.30 2.50 2.28
N LEU A 71 7.23 2.77 3.59
CA LEU A 71 8.32 2.50 4.54
C LEU A 71 8.62 1.01 4.66
N ALA A 72 7.59 0.17 4.76
CA ALA A 72 7.76 -1.30 4.76
C ALA A 72 8.39 -1.78 3.44
N ALA A 73 7.93 -1.25 2.30
CA ALA A 73 8.48 -1.60 1.00
C ALA A 73 9.95 -1.15 0.86
N LEU A 74 10.30 -0.01 1.43
CA LEU A 74 11.68 0.50 1.47
C LEU A 74 12.60 -0.44 2.24
N VAL A 75 12.16 -0.96 3.39
CA VAL A 75 12.93 -1.95 4.17
C VAL A 75 13.12 -3.25 3.38
N GLY A 76 12.13 -3.64 2.57
CA GLY A 76 12.19 -4.80 1.68
C GLY A 76 12.93 -4.59 0.36
N VAL A 77 13.35 -3.36 0.04
CA VAL A 77 13.75 -2.96 -1.34
C VAL A 77 14.92 -3.78 -1.90
N ARG A 78 15.85 -4.19 -1.04
CA ARG A 78 17.03 -4.98 -1.45
C ARG A 78 16.67 -6.40 -1.88
N GLN A 79 15.52 -6.92 -1.47
CA GLN A 79 15.01 -8.23 -1.91
C GLN A 79 14.14 -8.09 -3.14
N GLN A 80 13.33 -7.03 -3.18
CA GLN A 80 12.42 -6.76 -4.29
C GLN A 80 12.16 -5.26 -4.35
N TRP A 81 12.60 -4.61 -5.42
CA TRP A 81 12.59 -3.15 -5.52
C TRP A 81 11.25 -2.59 -6.00
N TRP A 82 10.54 -3.29 -6.89
CA TRP A 82 9.32 -2.78 -7.52
C TRP A 82 8.17 -2.46 -6.53
N PRO A 83 8.00 -3.14 -5.37
CA PRO A 83 6.96 -2.79 -4.41
C PRO A 83 7.13 -1.37 -3.87
N LEU A 84 8.37 -0.89 -3.73
CA LEU A 84 8.62 0.49 -3.29
C LEU A 84 8.14 1.49 -4.34
N ALA A 85 8.45 1.25 -5.62
CA ALA A 85 8.00 2.12 -6.70
C ALA A 85 6.46 2.19 -6.76
N VAL A 86 5.78 1.05 -6.66
CA VAL A 86 4.31 0.99 -6.65
C VAL A 86 3.74 1.70 -5.41
N ALA A 87 4.33 1.51 -4.23
CA ALA A 87 3.88 2.17 -3.01
C ALA A 87 4.04 3.70 -3.08
N ILE A 88 5.13 4.20 -3.67
CA ILE A 88 5.34 5.64 -3.89
C ILE A 88 4.30 6.19 -4.87
N VAL A 89 4.08 5.52 -6.00
CA VAL A 89 3.06 5.92 -6.98
C VAL A 89 1.67 5.95 -6.35
N GLY A 90 1.33 4.94 -5.54
CA GLY A 90 0.06 4.91 -4.80
C GLY A 90 -0.07 6.06 -3.80
N ALA A 91 0.98 6.35 -3.02
CA ALA A 91 0.97 7.44 -2.05
C ALA A 91 0.81 8.82 -2.73
N VAL A 92 1.51 9.05 -3.84
CA VAL A 92 1.35 10.25 -4.67
C VAL A 92 -0.07 10.33 -5.23
N GLY A 93 -0.62 9.20 -5.70
CA GLY A 93 -2.00 9.13 -6.18
C GLY A 93 -3.03 9.45 -5.10
N ILE A 94 -2.80 9.07 -3.83
CA ILE A 94 -3.66 9.46 -2.70
C ILE A 94 -3.66 10.98 -2.49
N VAL A 95 -2.50 11.64 -2.61
CA VAL A 95 -2.43 13.11 -2.51
C VAL A 95 -3.29 13.77 -3.60
N PHE A 96 -3.13 13.33 -4.86
CA PHE A 96 -3.98 13.82 -5.96
C PHE A 96 -5.46 13.50 -5.78
N GLN A 97 -5.77 12.35 -5.17
CA GLN A 97 -7.14 11.95 -4.87
C GLN A 97 -7.80 12.89 -3.85
N ILE A 98 -7.04 13.30 -2.82
CA ILE A 98 -7.47 14.26 -1.81
C ILE A 98 -7.73 15.63 -2.46
N GLU A 99 -6.77 16.13 -3.24
CA GLU A 99 -6.91 17.42 -3.93
C GLU A 99 -8.11 17.44 -4.89
N ALA A 100 -8.27 16.39 -5.70
CA ALA A 100 -9.41 16.27 -6.61
C ALA A 100 -10.75 16.18 -5.85
N GLY A 101 -10.76 15.55 -4.67
CA GLY A 101 -11.93 15.46 -3.80
C GLY A 101 -12.35 16.82 -3.25
N PHE A 102 -11.43 17.56 -2.63
CA PHE A 102 -11.70 18.91 -2.11
C PHE A 102 -11.99 19.92 -3.22
N GLY A 103 -11.38 19.74 -4.40
CA GLY A 103 -11.66 20.55 -5.58
C GLY A 103 -12.99 20.24 -6.28
N GLY A 104 -13.76 19.24 -5.82
CA GLY A 104 -15.02 18.84 -6.44
C GLY A 104 -14.87 18.24 -7.85
N GLN A 105 -13.66 17.80 -8.21
CA GLN A 105 -13.32 17.31 -9.55
C GLN A 105 -13.68 15.83 -9.69
N LEU A 106 -14.98 15.51 -9.64
CA LEU A 106 -15.48 14.12 -9.65
C LEU A 106 -15.01 13.31 -10.86
N GLY A 107 -14.84 13.96 -12.02
CA GLY A 107 -14.32 13.31 -13.24
C GLY A 107 -12.90 12.78 -13.12
N ILE A 108 -12.10 13.29 -12.16
CA ILE A 108 -10.75 12.81 -11.87
C ILE A 108 -10.76 11.96 -10.59
N HIS A 109 -11.44 12.44 -9.55
CA HIS A 109 -11.51 11.78 -8.25
C HIS A 109 -12.09 10.35 -8.37
N LEU A 110 -13.18 10.15 -9.14
CA LEU A 110 -13.82 8.84 -9.22
C LEU A 110 -12.94 7.80 -9.96
N PRO A 111 -12.42 8.08 -11.17
CA PRO A 111 -11.54 7.13 -11.85
C PRO A 111 -10.22 6.88 -11.12
N LEU A 112 -9.63 7.90 -10.50
CA LEU A 112 -8.38 7.76 -9.75
C LEU A 112 -8.59 6.86 -8.51
N GLY A 113 -9.71 6.99 -7.80
CA GLY A 113 -10.06 6.09 -6.70
C GLY A 113 -10.16 4.61 -7.14
N ILE A 114 -10.80 4.34 -8.28
CA ILE A 114 -10.88 2.98 -8.86
C ILE A 114 -9.48 2.48 -9.25
N GLY A 115 -8.66 3.34 -9.84
CA GLY A 115 -7.28 3.02 -10.20
C GLY A 115 -6.43 2.65 -8.98
N LEU A 116 -6.52 3.43 -7.90
CA LEU A 116 -5.84 3.17 -6.64
C LEU A 116 -6.31 1.87 -5.98
N PHE A 117 -7.61 1.59 -6.01
CA PHE A 117 -8.14 0.29 -5.56
C PHE A 117 -7.49 -0.87 -6.32
N GLY A 118 -7.49 -0.80 -7.66
CA GLY A 118 -6.88 -1.82 -8.51
C GLY A 118 -5.38 -1.97 -8.27
N LEU A 119 -4.65 -0.85 -8.10
CA LEU A 119 -3.22 -0.82 -7.82
C LEU A 119 -2.89 -1.55 -6.51
N TYR A 120 -3.55 -1.18 -5.41
CA TYR A 120 -3.28 -1.78 -4.10
C TYR A 120 -3.74 -3.22 -4.01
N LEU A 121 -4.88 -3.57 -4.62
CA LEU A 121 -5.36 -4.95 -4.68
C LEU A 121 -4.38 -5.82 -5.48
N THR A 122 -3.95 -5.35 -6.65
CA THR A 122 -2.97 -6.08 -7.48
C THR A 122 -1.66 -6.28 -6.74
N MET A 123 -1.16 -5.24 -6.09
CA MET A 123 0.06 -5.32 -5.28
C MET A 123 -0.09 -6.36 -4.16
N ALA A 124 -1.22 -6.38 -3.46
CA ALA A 124 -1.50 -7.36 -2.40
C ALA A 124 -1.58 -8.81 -2.91
N LEU A 125 -2.05 -9.02 -4.14
CA LEU A 125 -2.18 -10.37 -4.71
C LEU A 125 -0.88 -10.87 -5.34
N VAL A 126 -0.16 -9.99 -6.06
CA VAL A 126 1.03 -10.32 -6.84
C VAL A 126 2.30 -10.35 -5.99
N LEU A 127 2.39 -9.55 -4.93
CA LEU A 127 3.57 -9.50 -4.07
C LEU A 127 3.78 -10.82 -3.34
N LYS A 128 4.74 -11.62 -3.80
CA LYS A 128 5.18 -12.87 -3.19
C LYS A 128 6.58 -12.67 -2.63
N PRO A 129 6.78 -12.68 -1.30
CA PRO A 129 8.13 -12.60 -0.72
C PRO A 129 8.98 -13.77 -1.23
N THR A 130 10.10 -13.47 -1.88
CA THR A 130 10.99 -14.47 -2.50
C THR A 130 11.52 -15.44 -1.44
N LYS A 131 11.50 -16.74 -1.71
CA LYS A 131 12.14 -17.74 -0.83
C LYS A 131 13.65 -17.55 -0.91
N THR A 132 14.32 -17.48 0.24
CA THR A 132 15.78 -17.60 0.29
C THR A 132 16.16 -18.92 -0.37
N GLN A 133 16.93 -18.89 -1.46
CA GLN A 133 17.59 -20.11 -1.91
C GLN A 133 18.59 -20.48 -0.82
N ASP A 134 18.31 -21.56 -0.12
CA ASP A 134 19.31 -22.22 0.71
C ASP A 134 20.41 -22.63 -0.27
N LYS A 135 21.57 -21.96 -0.21
CA LYS A 135 22.78 -22.43 -0.90
C LYS A 135 23.21 -23.70 -0.17
N GLY A 136 22.51 -24.80 -0.47
CA GLY A 136 22.89 -26.13 -0.06
C GLY A 136 24.29 -26.40 -0.56
N SER A 137 25.21 -26.53 0.40
CA SER A 137 26.34 -27.45 0.41
C SER A 137 26.64 -28.10 -0.95
N ASN A 138 27.52 -27.49 -1.74
CA ASN A 138 28.27 -28.26 -2.71
C ASN A 138 29.40 -28.94 -1.95
N LYS A 139 29.29 -30.27 -1.93
CA LYS A 139 30.31 -31.23 -1.52
C LYS A 139 31.66 -30.97 -2.20
#